data_AF-A0A3N5HV36-F1
#
_entry.id   AF-A0A3N5HV36-F1
#
_cell.length_a   1.000
_cell.length_b   1.000
_cell.length_c   1.000
_cell.angle_alpha   90.00
_cell.angle_beta   90.00
_cell.angle_gamma   90.00
#
_symmetry.space_group_name_H-M   'P 1'
#
loop_
_entity.id
_entity.type
_entity.pdbx_description
1 polymer ?
#
loop_
_entity_poly.entity_id
_entity_poly.type
_entity_poly.pdbx_seq_one_letter_code
_entity_poly.pdbx_strand_id
1 'polypeptide(L)'
;MSLLRFDARGAINADYGITTEQLRSLYPRLESLRQELVELDPERYAQGEFPDRQSPLDARFYWLPQEQLEQYRRHRDASELGRIFGLANTVIDDIDAVVVLGIGGVYGGARALMDACCDPHHNELRRAARGSRPRMYFGGNNLDNDASQALLGRLNAGGYGDTPA
;
A
#
# COMPACT_ATOMS: atom_id res chain seq x y z
N MET A 1 -15.63 18.47 -5.39
CA MET A 1 -15.97 17.07 -5.76
C MET A 1 -15.35 16.16 -4.72
N SER A 2 -16.08 15.16 -4.18
CA SER A 2 -15.44 14.17 -3.32
C SER A 2 -14.64 13.19 -4.17
N LEU A 3 -13.45 12.79 -3.69
CA LEU A 3 -12.57 11.85 -4.40
C LEU A 3 -13.14 10.42 -4.41
N LEU A 4 -13.98 10.09 -3.44
CA LEU A 4 -14.66 8.79 -3.29
C LEU A 4 -16.15 9.00 -2.94
N ARG A 5 -17.00 8.05 -3.35
CA ARG A 5 -18.42 7.99 -3.01
C ARG A 5 -18.73 6.67 -2.30
N PHE A 6 -19.26 6.77 -1.10
CA PHE A 6 -19.80 5.62 -0.37
C PHE A 6 -21.31 5.51 -0.63
N ASP A 7 -21.78 4.33 -1.01
CA ASP A 7 -23.19 4.05 -1.24
C ASP A 7 -23.58 2.73 -0.57
N ALA A 8 -24.22 2.83 0.59
CA ALA A 8 -24.60 1.68 1.41
C ALA A 8 -26.03 1.19 1.18
N ARG A 9 -26.77 1.72 0.19
CA ARG A 9 -28.20 1.42 0.01
C ARG A 9 -28.49 -0.06 -0.27
N GLY A 10 -27.51 -0.81 -0.78
CA GLY A 10 -27.63 -2.26 -0.97
C GLY A 10 -27.49 -3.10 0.30
N ALA A 11 -26.90 -2.53 1.37
CA ALA A 11 -26.67 -3.22 2.64
C ALA A 11 -27.58 -2.70 3.77
N ILE A 12 -27.88 -1.40 3.77
CA ILE A 12 -28.78 -0.76 4.72
C ILE A 12 -30.17 -0.71 4.08
N ASN A 13 -30.94 -1.76 4.33
CA ASN A 13 -32.28 -1.97 3.79
C ASN A 13 -33.10 -2.79 4.79
N ALA A 14 -34.34 -2.39 5.07
CA ALA A 14 -35.20 -3.07 6.03
C ALA A 14 -35.71 -4.45 5.55
N ASP A 15 -35.79 -4.67 4.23
CA ASP A 15 -36.37 -5.88 3.67
C ASP A 15 -35.41 -7.09 3.76
N TYR A 16 -34.10 -6.84 3.55
CA TYR A 16 -33.09 -7.90 3.41
C TYR A 16 -31.72 -7.58 4.03
N GLY A 17 -31.57 -6.42 4.67
CA GLY A 17 -30.29 -5.92 5.15
C GLY A 17 -30.32 -5.47 6.61
N ILE A 18 -29.37 -4.60 6.97
CA ILE A 18 -29.31 -3.98 8.30
C ILE A 18 -30.31 -2.82 8.32
N THR A 19 -31.15 -2.74 9.35
CA THR A 19 -32.09 -1.62 9.48
C THR A 19 -31.37 -0.34 9.90
N THR A 20 -32.00 0.80 9.65
CA THR A 20 -31.47 2.10 10.10
C THR A 20 -31.39 2.16 11.63
N GLU A 21 -32.34 1.54 12.32
CA GLU A 21 -32.41 1.46 13.78
C GLU A 21 -31.27 0.62 14.35
N GLN A 22 -30.96 -0.52 13.73
CA GLN A 22 -29.81 -1.36 14.11
C GLN A 22 -28.49 -0.63 13.89
N LEU A 23 -28.35 0.12 12.80
CA LEU A 23 -27.15 0.92 12.58
C LEU A 23 -27.02 2.04 13.63
N ARG A 24 -28.12 2.75 13.92
CA ARG A 24 -28.14 3.82 14.93
C ARG A 24 -27.80 3.33 16.33
N SER A 25 -28.20 2.10 16.68
CA SER A 25 -27.88 1.54 18.00
C SER A 25 -26.37 1.33 18.21
N LEU A 26 -25.58 1.22 17.13
CA LEU A 26 -24.13 1.11 17.19
C LEU A 26 -23.41 2.46 17.35
N TYR A 27 -24.08 3.59 17.11
CA TYR A 27 -23.44 4.91 17.08
C TYR A 27 -22.67 5.26 18.36
N PRO A 28 -23.18 5.01 19.58
CA PRO A 28 -22.40 5.30 20.79
C PRO A 28 -21.08 4.53 20.84
N ARG A 29 -21.07 3.26 20.38
CA ARG A 29 -19.86 2.44 20.35
C ARG A 29 -18.90 2.89 19.25
N LEU A 30 -19.40 3.21 18.07
CA LEU A 30 -18.58 3.72 16.96
C LEU A 30 -17.93 5.06 17.31
N GLU A 31 -18.66 5.95 17.99
CA GLU A 31 -18.12 7.23 18.43
C GLU A 31 -17.02 7.05 19.48
N SER A 32 -17.20 6.13 20.44
CA SER A 32 -16.15 5.77 21.39
C SER A 32 -14.89 5.22 20.71
N LEU A 33 -15.04 4.35 19.69
CA LEU A 33 -13.91 3.83 18.91
C LEU A 33 -13.23 4.93 18.08
N ARG A 34 -14.01 5.86 17.53
CA ARG A 34 -13.49 7.02 16.81
C ARG A 34 -12.65 7.90 17.73
N GLN A 35 -13.14 8.21 18.93
CA GLN A 35 -12.40 9.00 19.93
C GLN A 35 -11.10 8.30 20.33
N GLU A 36 -11.13 6.99 20.55
CA GLU A 36 -9.92 6.20 20.83
C GLU A 36 -8.89 6.34 19.71
N LEU A 37 -9.26 5.98 18.46
CA LEU A 37 -8.33 5.95 17.32
C LEU A 37 -7.83 7.34 16.90
N VAL A 38 -8.71 8.35 16.93
CA VAL A 38 -8.44 9.68 16.36
C VAL A 38 -7.81 10.63 17.37
N GLU A 39 -8.19 10.53 18.64
CA GLU A 39 -7.83 11.51 19.66
C GLU A 39 -6.84 10.93 20.69
N LEU A 40 -7.13 9.74 21.22
CA LEU A 40 -6.32 9.16 22.32
C LEU A 40 -5.06 8.44 21.83
N ASP A 41 -5.17 7.64 20.77
CA ASP A 41 -4.06 6.83 20.27
C ASP A 41 -2.85 7.63 19.78
N PRO A 42 -3.00 8.79 19.10
CA PRO A 42 -1.85 9.64 18.77
C PRO A 42 -1.08 10.13 20.00
N GLU A 43 -1.78 10.53 21.07
CA GLU A 43 -1.17 11.00 22.32
C GLU A 43 -0.41 9.87 23.03
N ARG A 44 -1.05 8.71 23.16
CA ARG A 44 -0.45 7.48 23.73
C ARG A 44 0.78 7.04 22.96
N TYR A 45 0.72 7.04 21.64
CA TYR A 45 1.84 6.69 20.78
C TYR A 45 3.03 7.63 21.00
N ALA A 46 2.78 8.94 21.11
CA ALA A 46 3.82 9.94 21.36
C ALA A 46 4.46 9.80 22.76
N GLN A 47 3.70 9.35 23.75
CA GLN A 47 4.16 9.12 25.12
C GLN A 47 4.84 7.74 25.30
N GLY A 48 4.67 6.83 24.34
CA GLY A 48 5.12 5.44 24.47
C GLY A 48 4.29 4.64 25.49
N GLU A 49 3.07 5.10 25.78
CA GLU A 49 2.14 4.44 26.69
C GLU A 49 1.23 3.48 25.91
N PHE A 50 1.28 2.19 26.25
CA PHE A 50 0.52 1.17 25.56
C PHE A 50 -0.34 0.40 26.55
N PRO A 51 -1.67 0.32 26.36
CA PRO A 51 -2.49 -0.60 27.13
C PRO A 51 -1.97 -2.04 26.96
N ASP A 52 -2.00 -2.86 28.01
CA ASP A 52 -1.47 -4.24 27.96
C ASP A 52 -2.04 -5.08 26.80
N ARG A 53 -3.30 -4.81 26.43
CA ARG A 53 -4.00 -5.48 25.32
C ARG A 53 -3.66 -4.94 23.93
N GLN A 54 -2.97 -3.80 23.85
CA GLN A 54 -2.65 -3.06 22.63
C GLN A 54 -1.15 -2.74 22.59
N SER A 55 -0.31 -3.67 23.07
CA SER A 55 1.15 -3.53 23.04
C SER A 55 1.76 -4.44 21.96
N PRO A 56 2.42 -3.88 20.92
CA PRO A 56 2.58 -2.44 20.65
C PRO A 56 1.30 -1.81 20.09
N LEU A 57 1.16 -0.48 20.27
CA LEU A 57 0.04 0.26 19.71
C LEU A 57 0.24 0.42 18.20
N ASP A 58 -0.57 -0.28 17.42
CA ASP A 58 -0.53 -0.30 15.95
C ASP A 58 -1.61 0.62 15.34
N ALA A 59 -1.61 1.90 15.74
CA ALA A 59 -2.58 2.89 15.29
C ALA A 59 -1.99 3.92 14.30
N ARG A 60 -0.66 3.95 14.15
CA ARG A 60 0.06 5.02 13.43
C ARG A 60 -0.37 5.15 11.96
N PHE A 61 -0.91 4.09 11.35
CA PHE A 61 -1.43 4.13 9.99
C PHE A 61 -2.46 5.25 9.75
N TYR A 62 -3.19 5.69 10.80
CA TYR A 62 -4.21 6.72 10.68
C TYR A 62 -3.62 8.11 10.38
N TRP A 63 -2.60 8.55 11.12
CA TRP A 63 -2.01 9.89 10.96
C TRP A 63 -0.71 9.90 10.15
N LEU A 64 -0.11 8.74 9.88
CA LEU A 64 1.10 8.61 9.05
C LEU A 64 0.99 9.33 7.69
N PRO A 65 -0.14 9.30 6.95
CA PRO A 65 -0.22 10.02 5.68
C PRO A 65 -0.08 11.53 5.83
N GLN A 66 -0.69 12.11 6.88
CA GLN A 66 -0.56 13.54 7.17
C GLN A 66 0.86 13.87 7.59
N GLU A 67 1.43 13.08 8.50
CA GLU A 67 2.82 13.23 8.95
C GLU A 67 3.78 13.22 7.75
N GLN A 68 3.70 12.22 6.88
CA GLN A 68 4.60 12.09 5.72
C GLN A 68 4.43 13.25 4.74
N LEU A 69 3.21 13.72 4.51
CA LEU A 69 2.95 14.89 3.66
C LEU A 69 3.55 16.17 4.25
N GLU A 70 3.38 16.40 5.55
CA GLU A 70 3.95 17.56 6.25
C GLU A 70 5.48 17.52 6.23
N GLN A 71 6.07 16.36 6.53
CA GLN A 71 7.53 16.15 6.46
C GLN A 71 8.07 16.43 5.07
N TYR A 72 7.42 15.93 4.01
CA TYR A 72 7.82 16.22 2.64
C TYR A 72 7.66 17.70 2.27
N ARG A 73 6.59 18.37 2.70
CA ARG A 73 6.42 19.81 2.46
C ARG A 73 7.51 20.65 3.12
N ARG A 74 7.93 20.29 4.34
CA ARG A 74 8.95 21.01 5.12
C ARG A 74 10.37 20.72 4.66
N HIS A 75 10.69 19.45 4.43
CA HIS A 75 12.08 18.99 4.25
C HIS A 75 12.40 18.52 2.83
N ARG A 76 11.39 18.36 1.96
CA ARG A 76 11.53 17.92 0.56
C ARG A 76 12.40 16.68 0.46
N ASP A 77 13.54 16.76 -0.22
CA ASP A 77 14.44 15.63 -0.49
C ASP A 77 15.01 15.00 0.79
N ALA A 78 15.09 15.76 1.89
CA ALA A 78 15.54 15.24 3.18
C ALA A 78 14.45 14.46 3.95
N SER A 79 13.19 14.53 3.54
CA SER A 79 12.12 13.73 4.15
C SER A 79 12.21 12.25 3.75
N GLU A 80 11.50 11.37 4.44
CA GLU A 80 11.44 9.96 4.04
C GLU A 80 10.89 9.77 2.61
N LEU A 81 9.76 10.40 2.27
CA LEU A 81 9.22 10.38 0.90
C LEU A 81 10.19 10.98 -0.12
N GLY A 82 10.86 12.08 0.23
CA GLY A 82 11.86 12.71 -0.65
C GLY A 82 13.03 11.76 -0.95
N ARG A 83 13.56 11.09 0.07
CA ARG A 83 14.61 10.07 -0.10
C ARG A 83 14.14 8.87 -0.93
N ILE A 84 12.90 8.41 -0.74
CA ILE A 84 12.32 7.33 -1.55
C ILE A 84 12.23 7.75 -3.02
N PHE A 85 11.72 8.95 -3.31
CA PHE A 85 11.66 9.46 -4.68
C PHE A 85 13.04 9.68 -5.29
N GLY A 86 13.98 10.22 -4.52
CA GLY A 86 15.37 10.42 -4.96
C GLY A 86 16.02 9.09 -5.33
N LEU A 87 15.95 8.10 -4.45
CA LEU A 87 16.46 6.76 -4.71
C LEU A 87 15.77 6.14 -5.93
N ALA A 88 14.44 6.12 -5.94
CA ALA A 88 13.67 5.53 -7.03
C ALA A 88 14.04 6.17 -8.37
N ASN A 89 14.09 7.49 -8.48
CA ASN A 89 14.43 8.17 -9.74
C ASN A 89 15.92 8.02 -10.11
N THR A 90 16.81 7.74 -9.16
CA THR A 90 18.24 7.52 -9.44
C THR A 90 18.48 6.11 -9.98
N VAL A 91 17.91 5.08 -9.35
CA VAL A 91 18.22 3.70 -9.71
C VAL A 91 17.40 3.18 -10.89
N ILE A 92 16.31 3.87 -11.24
CA ILE A 92 15.38 3.37 -12.25
C ILE A 92 15.95 3.34 -13.66
N ASP A 93 16.93 4.18 -13.94
CA ASP A 93 17.59 4.22 -15.24
C ASP A 93 18.48 2.98 -15.46
N ASP A 94 19.03 2.44 -14.36
CA ASP A 94 19.96 1.30 -14.36
C ASP A 94 19.30 -0.05 -14.09
N ILE A 95 18.01 -0.07 -13.73
CA ILE A 95 17.26 -1.29 -13.37
C ILE A 95 16.15 -1.55 -14.39
N ASP A 96 16.16 -2.76 -14.97
CA ASP A 96 15.08 -3.22 -15.88
C ASP A 96 13.96 -4.00 -15.16
N ALA A 97 14.25 -4.55 -13.98
CA ALA A 97 13.28 -5.30 -13.17
C ALA A 97 13.54 -5.15 -11.67
N VAL A 98 12.46 -5.02 -10.88
CA VAL A 98 12.48 -5.03 -9.41
C VAL A 98 11.71 -6.25 -8.91
N VAL A 99 12.20 -6.90 -7.86
CA VAL A 99 11.50 -8.00 -7.18
C VAL A 99 11.16 -7.58 -5.76
N VAL A 100 9.88 -7.63 -5.40
CA VAL A 100 9.44 -7.50 -4.01
C VAL A 100 9.45 -8.87 -3.36
N LEU A 101 10.34 -9.04 -2.37
CA LEU A 101 10.45 -10.27 -1.59
C LEU A 101 9.70 -10.11 -0.27
N GLY A 102 8.59 -10.82 -0.11
CA GLY A 102 7.81 -10.78 1.12
C GLY A 102 6.47 -11.49 1.02
N ILE A 103 5.83 -11.68 2.16
CA ILE A 103 4.50 -12.27 2.29
C ILE A 103 3.58 -11.31 3.06
N GLY A 104 2.27 -11.59 3.07
CA GLY A 104 1.30 -10.82 3.86
C GLY A 104 1.20 -9.37 3.36
N GLY A 105 1.27 -8.40 4.29
CA GLY A 105 1.08 -6.98 4.00
C GLY A 105 2.07 -6.38 3.00
N VAL A 106 3.33 -6.85 3.01
CA VAL A 106 4.37 -6.37 2.08
C VAL A 106 4.03 -6.76 0.64
N TYR A 107 3.67 -8.03 0.42
CA TYR A 107 3.22 -8.51 -0.88
C TYR A 107 1.88 -7.87 -1.29
N GLY A 108 0.88 -7.95 -0.41
CA GLY A 108 -0.48 -7.51 -0.72
C GLY A 108 -0.58 -6.03 -1.03
N GLY A 109 0.09 -5.17 -0.26
CA GLY A 109 0.09 -3.72 -0.49
C GLY A 109 0.78 -3.33 -1.79
N ALA A 110 2.00 -3.83 -2.02
CA ALA A 110 2.74 -3.52 -3.25
C ALA A 110 2.05 -4.08 -4.50
N ARG A 111 1.48 -5.28 -4.41
CA ARG A 111 0.74 -5.89 -5.51
C ARG A 111 -0.55 -5.13 -5.83
N ALA A 112 -1.33 -4.75 -4.82
CA ALA A 112 -2.56 -3.99 -5.02
C ALA A 112 -2.30 -2.63 -5.69
N LEU A 113 -1.20 -1.94 -5.32
CA LEU A 113 -0.81 -0.69 -5.96
C LEU A 113 -0.43 -0.89 -7.43
N MET A 114 0.35 -1.94 -7.75
CA MET A 114 0.69 -2.25 -9.14
C MET A 114 -0.58 -2.55 -9.95
N ASP A 115 -1.43 -3.47 -9.47
CA ASP A 115 -2.63 -3.89 -10.19
C ASP A 115 -3.64 -2.73 -10.39
N ALA A 116 -3.72 -1.79 -9.44
CA ALA A 116 -4.66 -0.67 -9.51
C ALA A 116 -4.14 0.54 -10.30
N CYS A 117 -2.81 0.73 -10.37
CA CYS A 117 -2.21 1.95 -10.92
C CYS A 117 -1.37 1.73 -12.19
N CYS A 118 -1.11 0.49 -12.58
CA CYS A 118 -0.35 0.16 -13.79
C CYS A 118 -1.24 -0.51 -14.85
N ASP A 119 -0.69 -0.65 -16.06
CA ASP A 119 -1.29 -1.48 -17.10
C ASP A 119 -1.39 -2.94 -16.61
N PRO A 120 -2.52 -3.67 -16.85
CA PRO A 120 -2.65 -5.08 -16.48
C PRO A 120 -1.57 -6.00 -17.06
N HIS A 121 -0.93 -5.56 -18.15
CA HIS A 121 0.18 -6.21 -18.83
C HIS A 121 1.47 -5.37 -18.77
N HIS A 122 1.67 -4.61 -17.67
CA HIS A 122 2.81 -3.72 -17.47
C HIS A 122 4.15 -4.39 -17.80
N ASN A 123 4.34 -5.65 -17.39
CA ASN A 123 5.60 -6.36 -17.57
C ASN A 123 5.86 -6.81 -19.02
N GLU A 124 4.81 -6.96 -19.82
CA GLU A 124 4.86 -7.35 -21.24
C GLU A 124 5.11 -6.17 -22.17
N LEU A 125 4.89 -4.94 -21.69
CA LEU A 125 5.16 -3.72 -22.46
C LEU A 125 6.66 -3.55 -22.73
N ARG A 126 7.01 -2.74 -23.73
CA ARG A 126 8.35 -2.18 -23.89
C ARG A 126 8.65 -1.14 -22.80
N ARG A 127 9.92 -0.88 -22.50
CA ARG A 127 10.30 0.05 -21.40
C ARG A 127 9.71 1.44 -21.55
N ALA A 128 9.74 1.97 -22.77
CA ALA A 128 9.18 3.29 -23.05
C ALA A 128 7.63 3.34 -22.93
N ALA A 129 6.93 2.22 -23.12
CA ALA A 129 5.49 2.14 -22.89
C ALA A 129 5.12 2.02 -21.40
N ARG A 130 6.07 1.62 -20.54
CA ARG A 130 5.96 1.67 -19.07
C ARG A 130 6.29 3.05 -18.48
N GLY A 131 6.47 4.09 -19.30
CA GLY A 131 6.97 5.39 -18.83
C GLY A 131 8.40 5.31 -18.26
N SER A 132 9.25 4.51 -18.90
CA SER A 132 10.63 4.22 -18.50
C SER A 132 10.77 3.52 -17.14
N ARG A 133 9.67 3.04 -16.56
CA ARG A 133 9.66 2.29 -15.30
C ARG A 133 10.06 0.81 -15.51
N PRO A 134 10.65 0.15 -14.51
CA PRO A 134 11.09 -1.24 -14.61
C PRO A 134 9.88 -2.17 -14.59
N ARG A 135 10.14 -3.41 -14.96
CA ARG A 135 9.24 -4.51 -14.65
C ARG A 135 9.19 -4.72 -13.14
N MET A 136 8.08 -5.26 -12.64
CA MET A 136 7.91 -5.52 -11.22
C MET A 136 7.43 -6.96 -11.01
N TYR A 137 8.16 -7.71 -10.20
CA TYR A 137 7.88 -9.09 -9.85
C TYR A 137 7.72 -9.24 -8.34
N PHE A 138 7.14 -10.35 -7.93
CA PHE A 138 6.89 -10.69 -6.53
C PHE A 138 7.39 -12.11 -6.27
N GLY A 139 8.06 -12.30 -5.13
CA GLY A 139 8.57 -13.60 -4.69
C GLY A 139 8.59 -13.71 -3.17
N GLY A 140 8.86 -14.92 -2.67
CA GLY A 140 8.90 -15.18 -1.22
C GLY A 140 7.53 -15.14 -0.52
N ASN A 141 6.44 -15.04 -1.28
CA ASN A 141 5.06 -15.10 -0.79
C ASN A 141 4.49 -16.53 -0.75
N ASN A 142 5.26 -17.53 -1.20
CA ASN A 142 4.95 -18.96 -1.12
C ASN A 142 6.25 -19.80 -1.08
N LEU A 143 6.11 -21.13 -0.98
CA LEU A 143 7.23 -22.10 -0.99
C LEU A 143 7.32 -22.90 -2.29
N ASP A 144 6.76 -22.37 -3.38
CA ASP A 144 6.77 -23.02 -4.69
C ASP A 144 8.16 -22.81 -5.34
N ASN A 145 8.89 -23.91 -5.48
CA ASN A 145 10.21 -23.90 -6.10
C ASN A 145 10.12 -23.63 -7.60
N ASP A 146 9.07 -24.09 -8.28
CA ASP A 146 8.88 -23.86 -9.71
C ASP A 146 8.63 -22.37 -9.98
N ALA A 147 7.81 -21.71 -9.16
CA ALA A 147 7.62 -20.27 -9.23
C ALA A 147 8.93 -19.49 -9.00
N SER A 148 9.74 -19.93 -8.02
CA SER A 148 11.03 -19.32 -7.72
C SER A 148 12.04 -19.50 -8.87
N GLN A 149 12.12 -20.71 -9.45
CA GLN A 149 12.99 -21.00 -10.58
C GLN A 149 12.55 -20.25 -11.84
N ALA A 150 11.24 -20.18 -12.11
CA ALA A 150 10.70 -19.42 -13.22
C ALA A 150 11.01 -17.92 -13.10
N LEU A 151 10.91 -17.35 -11.90
CA LEU A 151 11.29 -15.95 -11.65
C LEU A 151 12.77 -15.72 -11.90
N LEU A 152 13.65 -16.57 -11.36
CA LEU A 152 15.10 -16.46 -11.61
C LEU A 152 15.42 -16.58 -13.11
N GLY A 153 14.80 -17.53 -13.81
CA GLY A 153 14.93 -17.67 -15.26
C GLY A 153 14.48 -16.42 -16.01
N ARG A 154 13.36 -15.81 -15.61
CA ARG A 154 12.85 -14.57 -16.20
C ARG A 154 13.80 -13.38 -15.98
N LEU A 155 14.39 -13.26 -14.79
CA LEU A 155 15.35 -12.20 -14.49
C LEU A 155 16.65 -12.39 -15.29
N ASN A 156 17.18 -13.61 -15.35
CA ASN A 156 18.38 -13.94 -16.12
C ASN A 156 18.20 -13.71 -17.62
N ALA A 157 17.02 -14.00 -18.16
CA ALA A 157 16.75 -13.79 -19.58
C ALA A 157 16.80 -12.30 -19.98
N GLY A 158 16.54 -11.37 -19.05
CA GLY A 158 16.52 -9.93 -19.33
C GLY A 158 15.41 -9.49 -20.29
N GLY A 159 15.05 -8.20 -20.27
CA GLY A 159 14.23 -7.54 -21.30
C GLY A 159 12.80 -8.06 -21.58
N TYR A 160 12.05 -7.20 -22.28
CA TYR A 160 10.95 -7.53 -23.20
C TYR A 160 11.24 -6.70 -24.47
N GLY A 161 11.88 -7.31 -25.47
CA GLY A 161 11.99 -6.76 -26.83
C GLY A 161 13.04 -5.69 -27.13
N ASP A 162 13.64 -5.01 -26.14
CA ASP A 162 14.57 -3.89 -26.40
C ASP A 162 16.06 -4.18 -26.09
N THR A 163 16.38 -5.38 -25.57
CA THR A 163 17.78 -5.79 -25.35
C THR A 163 18.24 -6.59 -26.58
N PRO A 164 19.25 -6.14 -27.35
CA PRO A 164 19.87 -6.99 -28.35
C PRO A 164 20.39 -8.25 -27.66
N ALA A 165 20.18 -9.39 -28.31
CA ALA A 165 20.75 -10.67 -27.89
C ALA A 165 22.28 -10.60 -27.78
#